data_AF-A0A3C2EBB9-F1
#
_entry.id   AF-A0A3C2EBB9-F1
#
_cell.length_a   1.000
_cell.length_b   1.000
_cell.length_c   1.000
_cell.angle_alpha   90.00
_cell.angle_beta   90.00
_cell.angle_gamma   90.00
#
_symmetry.space_group_name_H-M   'P 1'
#
loop_
_entity.id
_entity.type
_entity.pdbx_description
1 polymer ?
#
loop_
_entity_poly.entity_id
_entity_poly.type
_entity_poly.pdbx_seq_one_letter_code
_entity_poly.pdbx_strand_id
1 'polypeptide(L)'
;MDNLFRTLSDYYNNPEFRKFQNTFAKEVYETLGTSYSNSEGEVKMVTEMCNAIDGKTYQKLKFYTKKIHGTRSFVEFHNQDKPTTKELADMVIISVATKDREIIYEKTAFVQNKKEDTGGDWKIDQDQLYLLHNFPTFKGKKGIFKRNFKDEVVFLNHSQTLGNYGLFQAPGEMILLNALSVFKLQQGDKISFSDIRSFASNSFQNHSAFQFPLVDHPFLDEMLYRYFKHFPKYGLPFLNLPFLNNSTVSFNIYEFIRNWTLFNIGEVVSAYGNTVDKDLSTFNRILLREAGLTDFINTNIEGQEFENNLVVVVAHLNLDEKE
;
A
#
# COMPACT_ATOMS: atom_id res chain seq x y z
N MET A 1 -2.23 5.10 21.74
CA MET A 1 -1.27 4.31 20.92
C MET A 1 -1.37 2.84 21.28
N ASP A 2 -1.49 2.58 22.58
CA ASP A 2 -1.70 1.30 23.25
C ASP A 2 -2.70 0.43 22.49
N ASN A 3 -3.88 0.95 22.14
CA ASN A 3 -4.88 0.15 21.43
C ASN A 3 -4.44 -0.32 20.04
N LEU A 4 -3.66 0.45 19.27
CA LEU A 4 -3.22 0.03 17.93
C LEU A 4 -2.15 -1.05 18.03
N PHE A 5 -1.09 -0.77 18.80
CA PHE A 5 0.05 -1.68 18.96
C PHE A 5 -0.42 -3.00 19.58
N ARG A 6 -1.19 -2.92 20.68
CA ARG A 6 -1.75 -4.09 21.35
C ARG A 6 -2.65 -4.90 20.42
N THR A 7 -3.57 -4.26 19.69
CA THR A 7 -4.46 -4.99 18.77
C THR A 7 -3.67 -5.72 17.67
N LEU A 8 -2.64 -5.09 17.08
CA LEU A 8 -1.81 -5.72 16.05
C LEU A 8 -0.90 -6.81 16.62
N SER A 9 -0.40 -6.65 17.85
CA SER A 9 0.33 -7.68 18.59
C SER A 9 -0.55 -8.90 18.89
N ASP A 10 -1.77 -8.65 19.36
CA ASP A 10 -2.76 -9.69 19.62
C ASP A 10 -3.08 -10.46 18.32
N TYR A 11 -3.30 -9.74 17.22
CA TYR A 11 -3.51 -10.36 15.91
C TYR A 11 -2.30 -11.19 15.46
N TYR A 12 -1.08 -10.66 15.57
CA TYR A 12 0.14 -11.38 15.17
C TYR A 12 0.33 -12.70 15.93
N ASN A 13 -0.03 -12.72 17.22
CA ASN A 13 0.10 -13.89 18.07
C ASN A 13 -1.15 -14.81 18.06
N ASN A 14 -2.21 -14.46 17.33
CA ASN A 14 -3.46 -15.21 17.32
C ASN A 14 -3.52 -16.26 16.18
N PRO A 15 -3.61 -17.57 16.50
CA PRO A 15 -3.71 -18.62 15.49
C PRO A 15 -4.95 -18.51 14.58
N GLU A 16 -6.08 -18.02 15.10
CA GLU A 16 -7.29 -17.81 14.29
C GLU A 16 -7.13 -16.66 13.30
N PHE A 17 -6.35 -15.62 13.66
CA PHE A 17 -6.01 -14.57 12.71
C PHE A 17 -5.11 -15.10 11.60
N ARG A 18 -4.15 -15.96 11.95
CA ARG A 18 -3.29 -16.63 10.96
C ARG A 18 -4.10 -17.52 10.01
N LYS A 19 -5.09 -18.24 10.54
CA LYS A 19 -6.03 -19.04 9.73
C LYS A 19 -6.86 -18.15 8.81
N PHE A 20 -7.39 -17.04 9.31
CA PHE A 20 -8.09 -16.04 8.51
C PHE A 20 -7.21 -15.52 7.35
N GLN A 21 -5.96 -15.13 7.63
CA GLN A 21 -5.02 -14.68 6.59
C GLN A 21 -4.81 -15.74 5.50
N ASN A 22 -4.64 -17.01 5.88
CA ASN A 22 -4.42 -18.10 4.93
C ASN A 22 -5.65 -18.37 4.07
N THR A 23 -6.86 -18.38 4.67
CA THR A 23 -8.11 -18.52 3.93
C THR A 23 -8.32 -17.36 2.97
N PHE A 24 -8.09 -16.14 3.44
CA PHE A 24 -8.21 -14.93 2.62
C PHE A 24 -7.22 -14.97 1.44
N ALA A 25 -5.94 -15.28 1.69
CA ALA A 25 -4.94 -15.44 0.64
C ALA A 25 -5.33 -16.51 -0.38
N LYS A 26 -5.85 -17.66 0.08
CA LYS A 26 -6.30 -18.74 -0.80
C LYS A 26 -7.42 -18.30 -1.74
N GLU A 27 -8.44 -17.59 -1.24
CA GLU A 27 -9.55 -17.11 -2.06
C GLU A 27 -9.09 -16.10 -3.13
N VAL A 28 -8.16 -15.21 -2.78
CA VAL A 28 -7.57 -14.26 -3.74
C VAL A 28 -6.74 -15.01 -4.79
N TYR A 29 -5.92 -15.98 -4.37
CA TYR A 29 -5.12 -16.82 -5.26
C TYR A 29 -5.99 -17.62 -6.24
N GLU A 30 -7.06 -18.27 -5.78
CA GLU A 30 -7.97 -19.04 -6.63
C GLU A 30 -8.68 -18.14 -7.66
N THR A 31 -9.04 -16.92 -7.24
CA THR A 31 -9.66 -15.90 -8.08
C THR A 31 -8.71 -15.47 -9.19
N LEU A 32 -7.50 -15.03 -8.83
CA LEU A 32 -6.44 -14.67 -9.80
C LEU A 32 -6.07 -15.86 -10.70
N GLY A 33 -6.07 -17.06 -10.12
CA GLY A 33 -5.93 -18.36 -10.78
C GLY A 33 -6.86 -18.52 -11.99
N THR A 34 -8.12 -18.22 -11.74
CA THR A 34 -9.20 -18.30 -12.71
C THR A 34 -9.05 -17.20 -13.77
N SER A 35 -8.81 -15.96 -13.36
CA SER A 35 -8.62 -14.83 -14.29
C SER A 35 -7.46 -15.08 -15.26
N TYR A 36 -6.33 -15.59 -14.74
CA TYR A 36 -5.14 -15.84 -15.53
C TYR A 36 -5.37 -16.94 -16.56
N SER A 37 -6.00 -18.04 -16.13
CA SER A 37 -6.33 -19.20 -17.00
C SER A 37 -7.27 -18.80 -18.14
N ASN A 38 -8.16 -17.85 -17.89
CA ASN A 38 -9.06 -17.28 -18.90
C ASN A 38 -8.39 -16.23 -19.81
N SER A 39 -7.07 -16.05 -19.72
CA SER A 39 -6.29 -15.08 -20.50
C SER A 39 -6.78 -13.63 -20.36
N GLU A 40 -7.30 -13.28 -19.18
CA GLU A 40 -7.87 -11.96 -18.96
C GLU A 40 -6.80 -10.88 -18.87
N GLY A 41 -7.13 -9.66 -19.30
CA GLY A 41 -6.23 -8.51 -19.20
C GLY A 41 -6.10 -8.01 -17.75
N GLU A 42 -5.04 -7.22 -17.50
CA GLU A 42 -4.70 -6.65 -16.18
C GLU A 42 -5.90 -6.02 -15.46
N VAL A 43 -6.70 -5.22 -16.17
CA VAL A 43 -7.87 -4.52 -15.61
C VAL A 43 -8.90 -5.51 -15.03
N LYS A 44 -9.12 -6.64 -15.70
CA LYS A 44 -10.10 -7.63 -15.24
C LYS A 44 -9.53 -8.43 -14.05
N MET A 45 -8.27 -8.83 -14.09
CA MET A 45 -7.58 -9.46 -12.95
C MET A 45 -7.66 -8.61 -11.68
N VAL A 46 -7.36 -7.31 -11.78
CA VAL A 46 -7.47 -6.39 -10.64
C VAL A 46 -8.92 -6.28 -10.16
N THR A 47 -9.89 -6.28 -11.07
CA THR A 47 -11.32 -6.21 -10.72
C THR A 47 -11.76 -7.47 -9.96
N GLU A 48 -11.36 -8.66 -10.41
CA GLU A 48 -11.69 -9.91 -9.72
C GLU A 48 -10.99 -10.03 -8.37
N MET A 49 -9.72 -9.61 -8.27
CA MET A 49 -9.02 -9.48 -6.99
C MET A 49 -9.76 -8.56 -6.02
N CYS A 50 -10.28 -7.42 -6.49
CA CYS A 50 -11.05 -6.52 -5.66
C CYS A 50 -12.32 -7.17 -5.11
N ASN A 51 -13.06 -7.88 -5.96
CA ASN A 51 -14.27 -8.59 -5.54
C ASN A 51 -13.97 -9.69 -4.50
N ALA A 52 -12.81 -10.35 -4.58
CA ALA A 52 -12.38 -11.33 -3.59
C ALA A 52 -11.98 -10.70 -2.23
N ILE A 53 -11.52 -9.44 -2.25
CA ILE A 53 -11.10 -8.68 -1.06
C ILE A 53 -12.28 -7.98 -0.38
N ASP A 54 -13.26 -7.50 -1.16
CA ASP A 54 -14.31 -6.64 -0.64
C ASP A 54 -15.16 -7.31 0.44
N GLY A 55 -15.44 -6.59 1.51
CA GLY A 55 -16.28 -7.06 2.60
C GLY A 55 -15.66 -8.13 3.50
N LYS A 56 -14.40 -8.52 3.31
CA LYS A 56 -13.70 -9.42 4.25
C LYS A 56 -13.56 -8.73 5.60
N THR A 57 -13.72 -9.50 6.68
CA THR A 57 -13.64 -8.97 8.04
C THR A 57 -12.99 -9.97 9.00
N TYR A 58 -12.24 -9.44 9.97
CA TYR A 58 -11.77 -10.17 11.13
C TYR A 58 -11.81 -9.26 12.35
N GLN A 59 -12.73 -9.54 13.27
CA GLN A 59 -12.96 -8.74 14.47
C GLN A 59 -13.14 -7.23 14.14
N LYS A 60 -12.17 -6.39 14.50
CA LYS A 60 -12.16 -4.94 14.28
C LYS A 60 -11.59 -4.52 12.93
N LEU A 61 -10.99 -5.46 12.18
CA LEU A 61 -10.37 -5.24 10.88
C LEU A 61 -11.36 -5.55 9.76
N LYS A 62 -11.54 -4.60 8.85
CA LYS A 62 -12.44 -4.72 7.70
C LYS A 62 -11.68 -4.36 6.42
N PHE A 63 -12.02 -5.03 5.33
CA PHE A 63 -11.42 -4.81 4.03
C PHE A 63 -12.47 -4.29 3.06
N TYR A 64 -12.12 -3.21 2.36
CA TYR A 64 -12.98 -2.56 1.40
C TYR A 64 -12.25 -2.40 0.09
N THR A 65 -12.95 -2.54 -1.02
CA THR A 65 -12.42 -2.20 -2.33
C THR A 65 -13.39 -1.31 -3.09
N LYS A 66 -12.84 -0.37 -3.84
CA LYS A 66 -13.62 0.46 -4.74
C LYS A 66 -12.85 0.67 -6.02
N LYS A 67 -13.44 0.24 -7.14
CA LYS A 67 -13.02 0.73 -8.44
C LYS A 67 -13.71 2.06 -8.68
N ILE A 68 -12.94 3.13 -8.62
CA ILE A 68 -13.49 4.44 -8.91
C ILE A 68 -13.39 4.64 -10.42
N HIS A 69 -14.54 4.90 -11.03
CA HIS A 69 -14.70 5.09 -12.47
C HIS A 69 -14.75 6.57 -12.79
N GLY A 70 -13.91 7.02 -13.73
CA GLY A 70 -13.83 8.41 -14.10
C GLY A 70 -12.70 8.70 -15.07
N THR A 71 -12.45 9.97 -15.30
CA THR A 71 -11.38 10.44 -16.17
C THR A 71 -10.01 10.08 -15.57
N ARG A 72 -9.18 9.32 -16.31
CA ARG A 72 -7.78 9.04 -15.93
C ARG A 72 -7.07 10.30 -15.42
N SER A 73 -6.51 10.22 -14.22
CA SER A 73 -5.78 11.33 -13.61
C SER A 73 -4.32 11.28 -14.06
N PHE A 74 -3.91 12.33 -14.75
CA PHE A 74 -2.55 12.48 -15.28
C PHE A 74 -1.78 13.52 -14.48
N VAL A 75 -0.55 13.18 -14.15
CA VAL A 75 0.43 14.05 -13.51
C VAL A 75 1.53 14.39 -14.50
N GLU A 76 1.98 15.64 -14.51
CA GLU A 76 3.16 16.09 -15.25
C GLU A 76 4.32 16.33 -14.29
N PHE A 77 5.48 15.77 -14.62
CA PHE A 77 6.74 15.93 -13.88
C PHE A 77 7.90 15.97 -14.87
N HIS A 78 9.08 16.35 -14.38
CA HIS A 78 10.31 16.29 -15.16
C HIS A 78 11.05 14.99 -14.85
N ASN A 79 11.33 14.21 -15.90
CA ASN A 79 12.30 13.12 -15.84
C ASN A 79 13.58 13.61 -16.51
N GLN A 80 14.61 13.92 -15.73
CA GLN A 80 15.74 14.72 -16.19
C GLN A 80 15.23 16.06 -16.76
N ASP A 81 15.63 16.46 -17.96
CA ASP A 81 15.18 17.70 -18.59
C ASP A 81 13.94 17.51 -19.49
N LYS A 82 13.32 16.32 -19.46
CA LYS A 82 12.16 15.99 -20.32
C LYS A 82 10.85 16.13 -19.52
N PRO A 83 9.89 16.95 -19.97
CA PRO A 83 8.55 16.95 -19.41
C PRO A 83 7.84 15.65 -19.79
N THR A 84 7.34 14.96 -18.78
CA THR A 84 6.70 13.65 -18.90
C THR A 84 5.32 13.69 -18.26
N THR A 85 4.35 13.05 -18.91
CA THR A 85 2.98 12.91 -18.38
C THR A 85 2.62 11.44 -18.25
N LYS A 86 2.20 11.03 -17.05
CA LYS A 86 1.79 9.65 -16.74
C LYS A 86 0.56 9.61 -15.84
N GLU A 87 -0.10 8.47 -15.81
CA GLU A 87 -1.06 8.14 -14.75
C GLU A 87 -0.28 7.81 -13.48
N LEU A 88 -0.83 8.14 -12.30
CA LEU A 88 -0.08 7.96 -11.06
C LEU A 88 0.14 6.47 -10.74
N ALA A 89 -0.92 5.66 -10.79
CA ALA A 89 -0.91 4.23 -10.54
C ALA A 89 -2.25 3.60 -10.94
N ASP A 90 -2.30 2.27 -11.05
CA ASP A 90 -3.53 1.53 -11.31
C ASP A 90 -4.33 1.27 -10.02
N MET A 91 -3.62 1.08 -8.91
CA MET A 91 -4.18 0.73 -7.61
C MET A 91 -3.51 1.53 -6.47
N VAL A 92 -4.30 1.85 -5.44
CA VAL A 92 -3.81 2.40 -4.17
C VAL A 92 -4.23 1.50 -3.03
N ILE A 93 -3.26 1.10 -2.22
CA ILE A 93 -3.45 0.36 -0.97
C ILE A 93 -3.42 1.37 0.17
N ILE A 94 -4.46 1.39 0.98
CA ILE A 94 -4.54 2.22 2.20
C ILE A 94 -4.71 1.29 3.41
N SER A 95 -3.82 1.40 4.39
CA SER A 95 -4.00 0.79 5.71
C SER A 95 -4.30 1.91 6.70
N VAL A 96 -5.48 1.89 7.30
CA VAL A 96 -5.98 2.98 8.15
C VAL A 96 -6.52 2.45 9.46
N ALA A 97 -6.05 3.00 10.57
CA ALA A 97 -6.61 2.75 11.90
C ALA A 97 -7.35 4.01 12.38
N THR A 98 -8.56 3.82 12.89
CA THR A 98 -9.39 4.91 13.41
C THR A 98 -9.75 4.72 14.86
N LYS A 99 -10.02 5.82 15.55
CA LYS A 99 -10.70 5.87 16.84
C LYS A 99 -11.67 7.05 16.83
N ASP A 100 -12.90 6.83 17.24
CA ASP A 100 -14.00 7.81 17.19
C ASP A 100 -14.15 8.40 15.78
N ARG A 101 -14.01 7.54 14.75
CA ARG A 101 -13.91 7.86 13.31
C ARG A 101 -12.69 8.70 12.91
N GLU A 102 -11.91 9.23 13.84
CA GLU A 102 -10.68 9.97 13.55
C GLU A 102 -9.53 9.04 13.17
N ILE A 103 -8.75 9.43 12.17
CA ILE A 103 -7.59 8.65 11.73
C ILE A 103 -6.44 8.85 12.72
N ILE A 104 -6.04 7.75 13.34
CA ILE A 104 -4.91 7.75 14.27
C ILE A 104 -3.64 7.20 13.64
N TYR A 105 -3.75 6.43 12.55
CA TYR A 105 -2.61 5.91 11.83
C TYR A 105 -3.02 5.59 10.40
N GLU A 106 -2.16 5.93 9.45
CA GLU A 106 -2.45 5.76 8.03
C GLU A 106 -1.17 5.47 7.26
N LYS A 107 -1.24 4.45 6.41
CA LYS A 107 -0.21 4.13 5.41
C LYS A 107 -0.80 4.00 4.03
N THR A 108 0.01 4.38 3.03
CA THR A 108 -0.41 4.35 1.63
C THR A 108 0.68 3.79 0.72
N ALA A 109 0.28 2.99 -0.25
CA ALA A 109 1.11 2.53 -1.35
C ALA A 109 0.38 2.70 -2.69
N PHE A 110 1.05 3.32 -3.66
CA PHE A 110 0.69 3.33 -5.07
C PHE A 110 1.25 2.09 -5.75
N VAL A 111 0.42 1.41 -6.54
CA VAL A 111 0.77 0.16 -7.21
C VAL A 111 0.48 0.27 -8.71
N GLN A 112 1.53 0.15 -9.52
CA GLN A 112 1.39 -0.12 -10.95
C GLN A 112 1.32 -1.63 -11.14
N ASN A 113 0.21 -2.12 -11.68
CA ASN A 113 0.07 -3.54 -11.95
C ASN A 113 0.70 -3.88 -13.30
N LYS A 114 1.31 -5.08 -13.37
CA LYS A 114 1.87 -5.65 -14.59
C LYS A 114 1.53 -7.13 -14.65
N LYS A 115 0.99 -7.57 -15.78
CA LYS A 115 0.85 -9.00 -16.09
C LYS A 115 2.16 -9.54 -16.64
N GLU A 116 2.50 -10.76 -16.26
CA GLU A 116 3.62 -11.51 -16.82
C GLU A 116 3.46 -11.63 -18.35
N ASP A 117 4.55 -11.35 -19.07
CA ASP A 117 4.71 -11.66 -20.48
C ASP A 117 5.06 -13.15 -20.65
N THR A 118 5.75 -13.53 -21.71
CA THR A 118 6.22 -14.91 -21.89
C THR A 118 7.50 -15.14 -21.10
N GLY A 119 7.53 -16.16 -20.25
CA GLY A 119 8.77 -16.67 -19.65
C GLY A 119 9.15 -16.09 -18.28
N GLY A 120 8.21 -15.59 -17.47
CA GLY A 120 8.53 -15.06 -16.14
C GLY A 120 9.04 -13.62 -16.12
N ASP A 121 8.76 -12.86 -17.19
CA ASP A 121 9.23 -11.49 -17.35
C ASP A 121 8.07 -10.49 -17.29
N TRP A 122 8.33 -9.29 -16.78
CA TRP A 122 7.39 -8.17 -16.82
C TRP A 122 8.02 -6.96 -17.48
N LYS A 123 7.27 -6.32 -18.39
CA LYS A 123 7.69 -5.07 -19.02
C LYS A 123 7.47 -3.87 -18.12
N ILE A 124 8.53 -3.09 -17.93
CA ILE A 124 8.57 -1.92 -17.05
C ILE A 124 8.75 -0.64 -17.88
N ASP A 125 7.74 0.22 -17.83
CA ASP A 125 7.80 1.57 -18.39
C ASP A 125 8.74 2.44 -17.53
N GLN A 126 9.79 2.96 -18.14
CA GLN A 126 10.87 3.67 -17.42
C GLN A 126 10.43 5.01 -16.83
N ASP A 127 9.52 5.71 -17.50
CA ASP A 127 8.96 6.97 -17.02
C ASP A 127 8.04 6.73 -15.82
N GLN A 128 7.23 5.65 -15.84
CA GLN A 128 6.41 5.22 -14.72
C GLN A 128 7.28 4.78 -13.54
N LEU A 129 8.36 4.04 -13.80
CA LEU A 129 9.31 3.60 -12.78
C LEU A 129 9.98 4.79 -12.12
N TYR A 130 10.41 5.79 -12.90
CA TYR A 130 10.97 7.03 -12.37
C TYR A 130 9.98 7.73 -11.45
N LEU A 131 8.72 7.86 -11.86
CA LEU A 131 7.65 8.46 -11.05
C LEU A 131 7.46 7.72 -9.72
N LEU A 132 7.30 6.39 -9.74
CA LEU A 132 7.01 5.59 -8.54
C LEU A 132 8.22 5.37 -7.64
N HIS A 133 9.43 5.40 -8.18
CA HIS A 133 10.64 5.30 -7.35
C HIS A 133 10.93 6.63 -6.65
N ASN A 134 10.85 7.75 -7.36
CA ASN A 134 11.34 9.04 -6.87
C ASN A 134 10.26 9.94 -6.28
N PHE A 135 9.00 9.79 -6.72
CA PHE A 135 7.92 10.76 -6.45
C PHE A 135 8.40 12.21 -6.65
N PRO A 136 8.87 12.57 -7.86
CA PRO A 136 9.26 13.95 -8.14
C PRO A 136 8.08 14.88 -7.89
N THR A 137 8.34 16.15 -7.58
CA THR A 137 7.31 17.17 -7.56
C THR A 137 6.55 17.18 -8.89
N PHE A 138 5.22 17.16 -8.85
CA PHE A 138 4.39 17.04 -10.04
C PHE A 138 3.18 17.97 -10.02
N LYS A 139 2.60 18.22 -11.20
CA LYS A 139 1.38 19.01 -11.37
C LYS A 139 0.25 18.16 -11.93
N GLY A 140 -0.97 18.38 -11.45
CA GLY A 140 -2.16 17.75 -12.02
C GLY A 140 -2.49 18.31 -13.40
N LYS A 141 -2.43 17.48 -14.45
CA LYS A 141 -2.90 17.86 -15.81
C LYS A 141 -4.36 17.52 -16.05
N LYS A 142 -4.83 16.44 -15.43
CA LYS A 142 -6.19 15.92 -15.61
C LYS A 142 -6.66 15.18 -14.35
N GLY A 143 -7.98 15.09 -14.18
CA GLY A 143 -8.60 14.31 -13.10
C GLY A 143 -8.42 14.94 -11.71
N ILE A 144 -8.29 14.09 -10.69
CA ILE A 144 -8.28 14.48 -9.26
C ILE A 144 -7.23 15.55 -8.95
N PHE A 145 -6.02 15.42 -9.49
CA PHE A 145 -4.91 16.30 -9.15
C PHE A 145 -5.17 17.73 -9.61
N LYS A 146 -5.70 17.92 -10.82
CA LYS A 146 -6.00 19.26 -11.34
C LYS A 146 -7.14 19.96 -10.59
N ARG A 147 -8.11 19.19 -10.07
CA ARG A 147 -9.30 19.73 -9.40
C ARG A 147 -9.05 20.07 -7.93
N ASN A 148 -8.21 19.28 -7.26
CA ASN A 148 -8.06 19.36 -5.80
C ASN A 148 -6.71 19.93 -5.35
N PHE A 149 -5.73 20.05 -6.25
CA PHE A 149 -4.43 20.64 -5.96
C PHE A 149 -4.23 21.86 -6.86
N LYS A 150 -4.07 23.04 -6.24
CA LYS A 150 -3.87 24.31 -6.97
C LYS A 150 -2.45 24.50 -7.46
N ASP A 151 -1.50 23.96 -6.70
CA ASP A 151 -0.07 24.11 -6.91
C ASP A 151 0.58 22.74 -7.21
N GLU A 152 1.91 22.72 -7.13
CA GLU A 152 2.70 21.51 -7.18
C GLU A 152 2.37 20.58 -6.01
N VAL A 153 2.29 19.29 -6.31
CA VAL A 153 2.05 18.23 -5.34
C VAL A 153 3.38 17.60 -4.98
N VAL A 154 3.61 17.42 -3.68
CA VAL A 154 4.83 16.79 -3.15
C VAL A 154 4.44 15.60 -2.30
N PHE A 155 4.78 14.40 -2.76
CA PHE A 155 4.65 13.18 -1.97
C PHE A 155 6.01 12.76 -1.40
N LEU A 156 6.06 12.48 -0.10
CA LEU A 156 7.26 12.14 0.65
C LEU A 156 7.44 10.62 0.69
N ASN A 157 8.41 10.07 -0.07
CA ASN A 157 8.71 8.63 -0.11
C ASN A 157 9.93 8.27 0.77
N HIS A 158 9.85 8.51 2.08
CA HIS A 158 10.99 8.34 3.00
C HIS A 158 11.41 6.87 3.19
N SER A 159 10.45 5.97 3.32
CA SER A 159 10.68 4.53 3.48
C SER A 159 10.96 3.79 2.17
N GLN A 160 10.80 4.48 1.02
CA GLN A 160 10.91 3.90 -0.33
C GLN A 160 9.83 2.84 -0.61
N THR A 161 8.71 2.86 0.12
CA THR A 161 7.58 1.93 -0.06
C THR A 161 6.29 2.60 -0.52
N LEU A 162 6.32 3.91 -0.81
CA LEU A 162 5.16 4.61 -1.35
C LEU A 162 4.80 4.12 -2.77
N GLY A 163 5.78 3.78 -3.59
CA GLY A 163 5.58 3.34 -4.98
C GLY A 163 6.01 1.89 -5.17
N ASN A 164 5.14 1.11 -5.80
CA ASN A 164 5.28 -0.34 -5.91
C ASN A 164 4.78 -0.84 -7.26
N TYR A 165 5.19 -2.07 -7.59
CA TYR A 165 4.68 -2.84 -8.71
C TYR A 165 3.98 -4.09 -8.20
N GLY A 166 2.76 -4.32 -8.70
CA GLY A 166 2.03 -5.57 -8.54
C GLY A 166 2.28 -6.45 -9.77
N LEU A 167 3.19 -7.41 -9.66
CA LEU A 167 3.59 -8.28 -10.75
C LEU A 167 2.76 -9.56 -10.68
N PHE A 168 1.73 -9.66 -11.52
CA PHE A 168 0.88 -10.84 -11.62
C PHE A 168 1.58 -11.94 -12.39
N GLN A 169 1.54 -13.17 -11.86
CA GLN A 169 2.22 -14.34 -12.42
C GLN A 169 1.26 -15.52 -12.55
N ALA A 170 1.48 -16.35 -13.57
CA ALA A 170 0.82 -17.64 -13.67
C ALA A 170 1.16 -18.56 -12.47
N PRO A 171 0.22 -19.39 -11.98
CA PRO A 171 -1.16 -19.49 -12.43
C PRO A 171 -2.10 -18.46 -11.77
N GLY A 172 -1.72 -17.80 -10.68
CA GLY A 172 -2.62 -16.91 -9.91
C GLY A 172 -1.92 -16.15 -8.79
N GLU A 173 -0.63 -15.87 -8.96
CA GLU A 173 0.18 -15.20 -7.94
C GLU A 173 0.30 -13.70 -8.20
N MET A 174 0.66 -12.97 -7.15
CA MET A 174 1.07 -11.58 -7.23
C MET A 174 2.31 -11.36 -6.36
N ILE A 175 3.36 -10.83 -6.98
CA ILE A 175 4.51 -10.29 -6.27
C ILE A 175 4.28 -8.80 -6.11
N LEU A 176 4.30 -8.30 -4.88
CA LEU A 176 4.38 -6.87 -4.63
C LEU A 176 5.86 -6.50 -4.41
N LEU A 177 6.40 -5.60 -5.22
CA LEU A 177 7.80 -5.19 -5.13
C LEU A 177 7.90 -3.66 -5.20
N ASN A 178 8.63 -3.05 -4.27
CA ASN A 178 8.79 -1.59 -4.30
C ASN A 178 9.55 -1.12 -5.55
N ALA A 179 9.24 0.08 -6.02
CA ALA A 179 9.76 0.61 -7.27
C ALA A 179 11.29 0.74 -7.27
N LEU A 180 11.93 1.02 -6.12
CA LEU A 180 13.39 1.04 -6.05
C LEU A 180 14.01 -0.34 -6.30
N SER A 181 13.42 -1.42 -5.78
CA SER A 181 13.94 -2.76 -6.05
C SER A 181 13.74 -3.13 -7.51
N VAL A 182 12.61 -2.75 -8.12
CA VAL A 182 12.42 -2.90 -9.57
C VAL A 182 13.51 -2.17 -10.34
N PHE A 183 13.81 -0.92 -10.00
CA PHE A 183 14.89 -0.14 -10.64
C PHE A 183 16.27 -0.78 -10.51
N LYS A 184 16.57 -1.40 -9.37
CA LYS A 184 17.86 -2.09 -9.15
C LYS A 184 17.97 -3.42 -9.87
N LEU A 185 16.86 -4.11 -10.08
CA LEU A 185 16.83 -5.48 -10.62
C LEU A 185 16.52 -5.54 -12.11
N GLN A 186 15.92 -4.50 -12.69
CA GLN A 186 15.56 -4.51 -14.10
C GLN A 186 16.79 -4.61 -15.02
N GLN A 187 16.61 -5.31 -16.13
CA GLN A 187 17.56 -5.39 -17.24
C GLN A 187 16.93 -4.72 -18.46
N GLY A 188 17.32 -3.48 -18.74
CA GLY A 188 16.66 -2.66 -19.76
C GLY A 188 15.26 -2.24 -19.32
N ASP A 189 14.24 -2.63 -20.10
CA ASP A 189 12.83 -2.33 -19.83
C ASP A 189 12.05 -3.53 -19.25
N LYS A 190 12.76 -4.52 -18.67
CA LYS A 190 12.16 -5.74 -18.14
C LYS A 190 12.72 -6.14 -16.79
N ILE A 191 11.93 -6.85 -16.02
CA ILE A 191 12.35 -7.55 -14.81
C ILE A 191 11.96 -9.02 -14.91
N SER A 192 12.87 -9.91 -14.53
CA SER A 192 12.64 -11.36 -14.54
C SER A 192 12.35 -11.90 -13.15
N PHE A 193 11.57 -12.98 -13.08
CA PHE A 193 11.31 -13.68 -11.83
C PHE A 193 12.59 -14.23 -11.18
N SER A 194 13.56 -14.66 -11.99
CA SER A 194 14.86 -15.13 -11.50
C SER A 194 15.65 -14.04 -10.77
N ASP A 195 15.63 -12.81 -11.28
CA ASP A 195 16.32 -11.68 -10.65
C ASP A 195 15.68 -11.35 -9.30
N ILE A 196 14.35 -11.29 -9.25
CA ILE A 196 13.56 -11.08 -8.02
C ILE A 196 13.88 -12.17 -6.97
N ARG A 197 13.93 -13.44 -7.39
CA ARG A 197 14.22 -14.56 -6.49
C ARG A 197 15.66 -14.52 -5.96
N SER A 198 16.63 -14.15 -6.79
CA SER A 198 18.03 -14.03 -6.39
C SER A 198 18.26 -12.89 -5.38
N PHE A 199 17.51 -11.79 -5.55
CA PHE A 199 17.49 -10.67 -4.62
C PHE A 199 17.00 -11.11 -3.23
N ALA A 200 15.95 -11.92 -3.18
CA ALA A 200 15.41 -12.48 -1.94
C ALA A 200 16.47 -13.23 -1.14
N SER A 201 17.16 -14.19 -1.79
CA SER A 201 18.16 -15.03 -1.14
C SER A 201 19.31 -14.24 -0.51
N ASN A 202 19.67 -13.09 -1.09
CA ASN A 202 20.75 -12.24 -0.59
C ASN A 202 20.28 -11.28 0.51
N SER A 203 19.02 -10.85 0.47
CA SER A 203 18.45 -9.89 1.41
C SER A 203 18.18 -10.51 2.78
N PHE A 204 17.70 -11.76 2.82
CA PHE A 204 17.44 -12.49 4.07
C PHE A 204 18.70 -12.79 4.90
N GLN A 205 19.90 -12.66 4.32
CA GLN A 205 21.16 -12.86 5.04
C GLN A 205 21.63 -11.62 5.82
N ASN A 206 21.06 -10.44 5.57
CA ASN A 206 21.60 -9.15 6.04
C ASN A 206 20.69 -8.37 7.02
N HIS A 207 19.71 -9.01 7.66
CA HIS A 207 18.86 -8.33 8.65
C HIS A 207 19.18 -8.76 10.07
N SER A 208 20.34 -8.31 10.56
CA SER A 208 20.63 -8.22 12.00
C SER A 208 19.86 -7.04 12.62
N ALA A 209 18.53 -7.06 12.52
CA ALA A 209 17.72 -6.16 13.32
C ALA A 209 17.65 -6.73 14.74
N PHE A 210 17.82 -5.88 15.75
CA PHE A 210 17.59 -6.25 17.15
C PHE A 210 16.17 -6.82 17.26
N GLN A 211 16.06 -8.13 17.47
CA GLN A 211 14.82 -8.74 17.90
C GLN A 211 14.58 -8.29 19.34
N PHE A 212 13.89 -7.15 19.50
CA PHE A 212 13.38 -6.77 20.81
C PHE A 212 12.43 -7.88 21.25
N PRO A 213 12.65 -8.54 22.40
CA PRO A 213 11.61 -9.37 22.97
C PRO A 213 10.40 -8.45 23.15
N LEU A 214 9.29 -8.80 22.49
CA LEU A 214 8.01 -8.09 22.58
C LEU A 214 7.46 -8.29 24.00
N VAL A 215 8.09 -7.65 24.98
CA VAL A 215 7.55 -7.53 26.32
C VAL A 215 6.48 -6.47 26.23
N ASP A 216 5.24 -6.86 26.48
CA ASP A 216 4.08 -5.96 26.66
C ASP A 216 4.32 -5.09 27.88
N HIS A 217 5.17 -4.09 27.72
CA HIS A 217 5.61 -3.18 28.76
C HIS A 217 5.13 -1.77 28.40
N PRO A 218 4.47 -1.05 29.32
CA PRO A 218 3.95 0.32 29.06
C PRO A 218 5.01 1.30 28.52
N PHE A 219 6.28 1.03 28.82
CA PHE A 219 7.42 1.80 28.28
C PHE A 219 7.57 1.69 26.76
N LEU A 220 7.25 0.54 26.16
CA LEU A 220 7.35 0.36 24.71
C LEU A 220 6.32 1.25 24.00
N ASP A 221 5.10 1.32 24.51
CA ASP A 221 4.05 2.20 23.98
C ASP A 221 4.43 3.67 24.11
N GLU A 222 4.94 4.09 25.27
CA GLU A 222 5.38 5.47 25.48
C GLU A 222 6.57 5.80 24.56
N MET A 223 7.51 4.87 24.38
CA MET A 223 8.64 5.02 23.48
C MET A 223 8.18 5.12 22.03
N LEU A 224 7.28 4.24 21.57
CA LEU A 224 6.68 4.32 20.24
C LEU A 224 5.92 5.64 20.07
N TYR A 225 5.25 6.13 21.11
CA TYR A 225 4.49 7.39 21.08
C TYR A 225 5.41 8.56 20.89
N ARG A 226 6.44 8.66 21.74
CA ARG A 226 7.49 9.68 21.62
C ARG A 226 8.18 9.56 20.26
N TYR A 227 8.45 8.34 19.80
CA TYR A 227 9.10 8.11 18.53
C TYR A 227 8.24 8.62 17.37
N PHE A 228 7.00 8.15 17.21
CA PHE A 228 6.11 8.61 16.13
C PHE A 228 5.76 10.10 16.25
N LYS A 229 5.73 10.65 17.47
CA LYS A 229 5.52 12.08 17.69
C LYS A 229 6.71 12.93 17.22
N HIS A 230 7.94 12.49 17.49
CA HIS A 230 9.16 13.28 17.20
C HIS A 230 9.81 12.93 15.86
N PHE A 231 9.60 11.71 15.37
CA PHE A 231 10.22 11.13 14.17
C PHE A 231 9.21 10.40 13.27
N PRO A 232 8.02 10.99 12.99
CA PRO A 232 6.96 10.30 12.24
C PRO A 232 7.38 9.85 10.83
N LYS A 233 8.35 10.53 10.23
CA LYS A 233 8.87 10.31 8.87
C LYS A 233 9.70 9.04 8.70
N TYR A 234 10.22 8.49 9.80
CA TYR A 234 11.26 7.46 9.73
C TYR A 234 10.74 6.05 10.01
N GLY A 235 9.43 5.86 10.23
CA GLY A 235 8.89 4.58 10.69
C GLY A 235 9.59 4.12 11.97
N LEU A 236 9.84 2.83 12.17
CA LEU A 236 10.60 2.34 13.33
C LEU A 236 11.97 1.80 12.91
N PRO A 237 13.00 2.64 12.73
CA PRO A 237 14.28 2.24 12.15
C PRO A 237 15.09 1.29 13.05
N PHE A 238 14.78 1.24 14.35
CA PHE A 238 15.48 0.41 15.33
C PHE A 238 14.66 -0.79 15.82
N LEU A 239 13.42 -0.95 15.35
CA LEU A 239 12.52 -2.03 15.77
C LEU A 239 11.99 -2.73 14.52
N ASN A 240 12.42 -3.97 14.32
CA ASN A 240 11.78 -4.85 13.36
C ASN A 240 10.50 -5.42 13.99
N LEU A 241 9.48 -4.58 14.08
CA LEU A 241 8.16 -5.05 14.48
C LEU A 241 7.58 -5.93 13.37
N PRO A 242 6.86 -7.01 13.73
CA PRO A 242 6.19 -7.84 12.74
C PRO A 242 4.97 -7.16 12.07
N PHE A 243 4.59 -5.99 12.56
CA PHE A 243 3.49 -5.15 12.09
C PHE A 243 3.93 -3.67 12.04
N LEU A 244 3.21 -2.83 11.31
CA LEU A 244 3.55 -1.41 11.06
C LEU A 244 4.93 -1.18 10.41
N ASN A 245 5.54 -2.21 9.85
CA ASN A 245 6.83 -2.15 9.17
C ASN A 245 6.69 -1.55 7.76
N ASN A 246 7.80 -1.31 7.05
CA ASN A 246 7.83 -0.84 5.66
C ASN A 246 8.35 -1.96 4.75
N SER A 247 7.53 -2.99 4.55
CA SER A 247 7.89 -4.12 3.69
C SER A 247 8.12 -3.66 2.26
N THR A 248 9.30 -3.97 1.73
CA THR A 248 9.70 -3.63 0.36
C THR A 248 9.30 -4.71 -0.65
N VAL A 249 8.93 -5.90 -0.16
CA VAL A 249 8.57 -7.05 -0.99
C VAL A 249 7.53 -7.96 -0.32
N SER A 250 6.68 -8.55 -1.15
CA SER A 250 5.87 -9.75 -0.87
C SER A 250 5.97 -10.66 -2.07
N PHE A 251 6.52 -11.87 -1.93
CA PHE A 251 6.83 -12.76 -3.05
C PHE A 251 5.65 -13.58 -3.57
N ASN A 252 4.51 -13.53 -2.89
CA ASN A 252 3.30 -14.25 -3.24
C ASN A 252 2.09 -13.61 -2.54
N ILE A 253 0.90 -14.07 -2.90
CA ILE A 253 -0.35 -13.56 -2.34
C ILE A 253 -0.45 -13.78 -0.82
N TYR A 254 0.09 -14.87 -0.28
CA TYR A 254 0.08 -15.11 1.17
C TYR A 254 0.90 -14.06 1.93
N GLU A 255 2.08 -13.72 1.43
CA GLU A 255 2.91 -12.67 2.00
C GLU A 255 2.29 -11.29 1.81
N PHE A 256 1.66 -11.03 0.66
CA PHE A 256 0.92 -9.78 0.42
C PHE A 256 -0.19 -9.59 1.45
N ILE A 257 -1.09 -10.56 1.59
CA ILE A 257 -2.21 -10.50 2.55
C ILE A 257 -1.67 -10.40 3.98
N ARG A 258 -0.64 -11.18 4.34
CA ARG A 258 -0.04 -11.10 5.67
C ARG A 258 0.52 -9.70 5.96
N ASN A 259 1.32 -9.14 5.04
CA ASN A 259 1.91 -7.83 5.21
C ASN A 259 0.84 -6.74 5.25
N TRP A 260 -0.17 -6.81 4.40
CA TRP A 260 -1.23 -5.80 4.36
C TRP A 260 -2.08 -5.80 5.62
N THR A 261 -2.52 -6.98 6.07
CA THR A 261 -3.36 -7.13 7.28
C THR A 261 -2.63 -6.70 8.57
N LEU A 262 -1.30 -6.66 8.56
CA LEU A 262 -0.44 -6.18 9.66
C LEU A 262 0.10 -4.76 9.42
N PHE A 263 -0.42 -4.05 8.42
CA PHE A 263 -0.05 -2.66 8.10
C PHE A 263 1.43 -2.50 7.76
N ASN A 264 2.03 -3.52 7.15
CA ASN A 264 3.44 -3.52 6.73
C ASN A 264 3.65 -2.91 5.34
N ILE A 265 2.61 -2.54 4.60
CA ILE A 265 2.71 -2.06 3.22
C ILE A 265 2.51 -0.54 3.20
N GLY A 266 3.39 0.16 2.47
CA GLY A 266 3.26 1.59 2.18
C GLY A 266 4.04 2.53 3.08
N GLU A 267 3.91 3.81 2.80
CA GLU A 267 4.56 4.92 3.50
C GLU A 267 3.63 5.49 4.58
N VAL A 268 4.18 5.95 5.70
CA VAL A 268 3.39 6.57 6.78
C VAL A 268 2.93 7.95 6.37
N VAL A 269 1.61 8.17 6.35
CA VAL A 269 0.98 9.43 5.94
C VAL A 269 0.58 10.26 7.15
N SER A 270 0.00 9.61 8.15
CA SER A 270 -0.35 10.24 9.41
C SER A 270 -0.19 9.26 10.57
N ALA A 271 0.23 9.80 11.73
CA ALA A 271 0.38 9.04 12.96
C ALA A 271 0.05 9.93 14.16
N TYR A 272 -0.97 9.55 14.92
CA TYR A 272 -1.39 10.13 16.20
C TYR A 272 -1.58 11.64 16.15
N GLY A 273 -2.36 12.11 15.17
CA GLY A 273 -2.65 13.53 14.96
C GLY A 273 -1.53 14.31 14.26
N ASN A 274 -0.38 13.69 13.99
CA ASN A 274 0.66 14.30 13.16
C ASN A 274 0.50 13.84 11.71
N THR A 275 0.17 14.79 10.83
CA THR A 275 0.20 14.57 9.38
C THR A 275 1.64 14.71 8.90
N VAL A 276 2.21 13.62 8.39
CA VAL A 276 3.59 13.54 7.90
C VAL A 276 3.71 14.15 6.52
N ASP A 277 2.73 13.83 5.67
CA ASP A 277 2.60 14.29 4.29
C ASP A 277 1.19 14.84 4.10
N LYS A 278 1.10 16.17 3.97
CA LYS A 278 -0.18 16.89 3.88
C LYS A 278 -0.90 16.59 2.57
N ASP A 279 -0.17 16.59 1.45
CA ASP A 279 -0.77 16.40 0.13
C ASP A 279 -1.28 14.97 -0.02
N LEU A 280 -0.49 13.99 0.44
CA LEU A 280 -0.91 12.58 0.43
C LEU A 280 -2.07 12.33 1.40
N SER A 281 -2.08 12.99 2.57
CA SER A 281 -3.22 12.92 3.50
C SER A 281 -4.49 13.48 2.87
N THR A 282 -4.42 14.65 2.23
CA THR A 282 -5.56 15.23 1.49
C THR A 282 -6.02 14.27 0.38
N PHE A 283 -5.10 13.73 -0.41
CA PHE A 283 -5.40 12.75 -1.45
C PHE A 283 -6.12 11.52 -0.90
N ASN A 284 -5.63 10.94 0.20
CA ASN A 284 -6.25 9.78 0.85
C ASN A 284 -7.65 10.08 1.36
N ARG A 285 -7.89 11.24 1.97
CA ARG A 285 -9.25 11.62 2.43
C ARG A 285 -10.23 11.68 1.26
N ILE A 286 -9.80 12.16 0.09
CA ILE A 286 -10.62 12.09 -1.12
C ILE A 286 -10.89 10.62 -1.46
N LEU A 287 -9.86 9.78 -1.58
CA LEU A 287 -10.04 8.36 -1.93
C LEU A 287 -10.97 7.60 -0.97
N LEU A 288 -10.82 7.81 0.34
CA LEU A 288 -11.64 7.17 1.36
C LEU A 288 -13.10 7.64 1.29
N ARG A 289 -13.34 8.92 0.97
CA ARG A 289 -14.70 9.45 0.73
C ARG A 289 -15.36 8.77 -0.47
N GLU A 290 -14.64 8.67 -1.58
CA GLU A 290 -15.14 8.05 -2.82
C GLU A 290 -15.29 6.53 -2.73
N ALA A 291 -14.52 5.90 -1.83
CA ALA A 291 -14.71 4.52 -1.42
C ALA A 291 -15.97 4.30 -0.56
N GLY A 292 -16.71 5.37 -0.20
CA GLY A 292 -17.93 5.29 0.59
C GLY A 292 -17.68 5.07 2.09
N LEU A 293 -16.51 5.48 2.59
CA LEU A 293 -16.11 5.24 3.99
C LEU A 293 -16.39 6.44 4.92
N THR A 294 -17.15 7.44 4.48
CA THR A 294 -17.52 8.64 5.25
C THR A 294 -18.20 8.32 6.58
N ASP A 295 -18.98 7.24 6.63
CA ASP A 295 -19.73 6.85 7.82
C ASP A 295 -18.82 6.23 8.89
N PHE A 296 -17.69 5.65 8.47
CA PHE A 296 -16.75 4.95 9.35
C PHE A 296 -15.50 5.76 9.67
N ILE A 297 -15.14 6.72 8.81
CA ILE A 297 -13.90 7.47 8.85
C ILE A 297 -14.23 8.95 8.60
N ASN A 298 -13.68 9.85 9.41
CA ASN A 298 -13.76 11.27 9.15
C ASN A 298 -12.94 11.62 7.89
N THR A 299 -13.65 11.83 6.79
CA THR A 299 -13.09 12.23 5.50
C THR A 299 -13.42 13.68 5.14
N ASN A 300 -13.74 14.52 6.13
CA ASN A 300 -14.10 15.91 5.91
C ASN A 300 -12.93 16.68 5.30
N ILE A 301 -13.06 16.99 4.01
CA ILE A 301 -12.15 17.84 3.26
C ILE A 301 -12.96 18.73 2.31
N GLU A 302 -12.44 19.93 2.08
CA GLU A 302 -12.92 20.78 0.99
C GLU A 302 -12.42 20.18 -0.34
N GLY A 303 -13.33 19.80 -1.22
CA GLY A 303 -12.96 19.22 -2.52
C GLY A 303 -14.19 18.87 -3.37
N GLN A 304 -14.03 19.01 -4.69
CA GLN A 304 -15.09 18.72 -5.66
C GLN A 304 -15.27 17.21 -5.88
N GLU A 305 -16.32 16.84 -6.63
CA GLU A 305 -16.58 15.46 -7.07
C GLU A 305 -15.38 14.84 -7.78
N PHE A 306 -15.18 13.55 -7.51
CA PHE A 306 -14.03 12.79 -7.97
C PHE A 306 -14.24 12.21 -9.36
N GLU A 307 -13.22 12.39 -10.21
CA GLU A 307 -13.08 11.65 -11.45
C GLU A 307 -11.66 11.10 -11.52
N ASN A 308 -11.53 9.78 -11.33
CA ASN A 308 -10.30 9.05 -11.61
C ASN A 308 -10.65 7.63 -12.08
N ASN A 309 -9.74 6.99 -12.82
CA ASN A 309 -9.79 5.56 -13.09
C ASN A 309 -8.73 4.90 -12.21
N LEU A 310 -9.10 4.58 -10.96
CA LEU A 310 -8.18 4.10 -9.95
C LEU A 310 -8.89 3.07 -9.06
N VAL A 311 -8.18 1.99 -8.74
CA VAL A 311 -8.64 1.00 -7.77
C VAL A 311 -8.13 1.36 -6.40
N VAL A 312 -9.02 1.43 -5.41
CA VAL A 312 -8.66 1.67 -4.01
C VAL A 312 -8.96 0.42 -3.22
N VAL A 313 -7.97 -0.09 -2.50
CA VAL A 313 -8.13 -1.20 -1.54
C VAL A 313 -7.75 -0.72 -0.16
N VAL A 314 -8.64 -0.91 0.81
CA VAL A 314 -8.52 -0.33 2.16
C VAL A 314 -8.58 -1.44 3.20
N ALA A 315 -7.58 -1.49 4.08
CA ALA A 315 -7.63 -2.23 5.33
C ALA A 315 -7.93 -1.24 6.46
N HIS A 316 -9.13 -1.32 7.02
CA HIS A 316 -9.63 -0.43 8.07
C HIS A 316 -9.68 -1.14 9.41
N LEU A 317 -8.92 -0.65 10.38
CA LEU A 317 -8.93 -1.13 11.75
C LEU A 317 -9.66 -0.12 12.65
N ASN A 318 -10.87 -0.46 13.11
CA ASN A 318 -11.59 0.39 14.07
C ASN A 318 -11.18 0.05 15.51
N LEU A 319 -10.56 1.01 16.21
CA LEU A 319 -10.09 0.81 17.59
C LEU A 319 -11.10 1.20 18.66
N ASP A 320 -12.30 1.61 18.30
CA ASP A 320 -13.38 1.84 19.25
C ASP A 320 -13.62 0.57 20.08
N GLU A 321 -13.90 0.75 21.37
CA GLU A 321 -14.40 -0.34 22.20
C GLU A 321 -15.82 -0.65 21.72
N LYS A 322 -16.16 -1.94 21.60
CA LYS A 322 -17.53 -2.30 21.25
C LYS A 322 -18.44 -1.79 22.36
N GLU A 323 -19.47 -1.03 22.00
CA GLU A 323 -20.65 -0.86 22.86
C GLU A 323 -21.31 -2.21 23.16
#